data_AF-A0A832M0T6-F1
#
_entry.id   AF-A0A832M0T6-F1
#
_cell.length_a   1.000
_cell.length_b   1.000
_cell.length_c   1.000
_cell.angle_alpha   90.00
_cell.angle_beta   90.00
_cell.angle_gamma   90.00
#
_symmetry.space_group_name_H-M   'P 1'
#
loop_
_entity.id
_entity.type
_entity.pdbx_description
1 polymer ?
#
loop_
_entity_poly.entity_id
_entity_poly.type
_entity_poly.pdbx_seq_one_letter_code
_entity_poly.pdbx_strand_id
1 'polypeptide(L)'
;MKVTKELLAKLETEYAGYLEGERLDRFFKEFGIKFAAGHWAAGDFLDRFATKGYWPELDSSIKAQMERVAKAGIEGIEFHDVLFLDENLRVVEDRVTEVRELLDKLGLKATTMNVNMFTDPRWKLGSV
;
A
#
# COMPACT_ATOMS: atom_id res chain seq x y z
N MET A 1 0.49 -11.95 -13.70
CA MET A 1 1.79 -12.63 -13.83
C MET A 1 1.86 -13.33 -15.19
N LYS A 2 3.04 -13.40 -15.78
CA LYS A 2 3.36 -14.08 -17.04
C LYS A 2 4.37 -15.17 -16.71
N VAL A 3 4.11 -16.39 -17.18
CA VAL A 3 5.00 -17.54 -16.96
C VAL A 3 5.18 -18.25 -18.29
N THR A 4 6.42 -18.28 -18.78
CA THR A 4 6.83 -19.03 -19.97
C THR A 4 8.07 -19.85 -19.66
N LYS A 5 8.40 -20.84 -20.51
CA LYS A 5 9.60 -21.67 -20.31
C LYS A 5 10.88 -20.82 -20.30
N GLU A 6 10.92 -19.79 -21.14
CA GLU A 6 12.05 -18.87 -21.27
C GLU A 6 12.22 -18.03 -20.01
N LEU A 7 11.12 -17.49 -19.47
CA LEU A 7 11.14 -16.74 -18.20
C LEU A 7 11.56 -17.63 -17.03
N LEU A 8 11.08 -18.88 -16.97
CA LEU A 8 11.47 -19.81 -15.90
C LEU A 8 12.97 -20.13 -15.93
N ALA A 9 13.58 -20.28 -17.12
CA ALA A 9 15.02 -20.50 -17.23
C ALA A 9 15.86 -19.32 -16.68
N LYS A 10 15.32 -18.10 -16.75
CA LYS A 10 15.95 -16.91 -16.17
C LYS A 10 15.98 -16.93 -14.63
N LEU A 11 15.10 -17.69 -13.96
CA LEU A 11 15.09 -17.78 -12.50
C LEU A 11 16.38 -18.39 -11.94
N GLU A 12 16.93 -19.39 -12.62
CA GLU A 12 18.17 -20.05 -12.19
C GLU A 12 19.44 -19.30 -12.61
N THR A 13 19.30 -18.27 -13.45
CA THR A 13 20.43 -17.53 -14.03
C THR A 13 20.34 -16.05 -13.69
N GLU A 14 19.58 -15.29 -14.47
CA GLU A 14 19.44 -13.82 -14.35
C GLU A 14 18.82 -13.37 -13.03
N TYR A 15 17.93 -14.16 -12.42
CA TYR A 15 17.21 -13.83 -11.20
C TYR A 15 17.54 -14.72 -10.00
N ALA A 16 18.68 -15.42 -10.03
CA ALA A 16 19.16 -16.21 -8.90
C ALA A 16 19.65 -15.34 -7.73
N GLY A 17 19.37 -15.75 -6.48
CA GLY A 17 19.81 -15.06 -5.27
C GLY A 17 18.97 -13.84 -4.91
N TYR A 18 19.55 -12.89 -4.17
CA TYR A 18 18.86 -11.69 -3.72
C TYR A 18 18.63 -10.70 -4.88
N LEU A 19 17.43 -10.12 -4.95
CA LEU A 19 17.02 -9.18 -5.99
C LEU A 19 16.81 -7.80 -5.37
N GLU A 20 17.46 -6.79 -5.94
CA GLU A 20 17.33 -5.39 -5.54
C GLU A 20 17.53 -4.44 -6.74
N GLY A 21 17.08 -3.21 -6.58
CA GLY A 21 17.19 -2.15 -7.58
C GLY A 21 16.66 -2.58 -8.96
N GLU A 22 17.38 -2.19 -10.01
CA GLU A 22 16.97 -2.45 -11.40
C GLU A 22 16.74 -3.94 -11.72
N ARG A 23 17.42 -4.85 -11.01
CA ARG A 23 17.27 -6.28 -11.22
C ARG A 23 15.90 -6.77 -10.74
N LEU A 24 15.42 -6.24 -9.62
CA LEU A 24 14.07 -6.47 -9.12
C LEU A 24 13.02 -5.83 -10.04
N ASP A 25 13.26 -4.61 -10.51
CA ASP A 25 12.34 -3.90 -11.39
C ASP A 25 12.16 -4.63 -12.73
N ARG A 26 13.27 -5.14 -13.31
CA ARG A 26 13.21 -5.99 -14.52
C ARG A 26 12.46 -7.29 -14.25
N PHE A 27 12.68 -7.92 -13.10
CA PHE A 27 11.96 -9.12 -12.71
C PHE A 27 10.45 -8.87 -12.67
N PHE A 28 9.99 -7.80 -12.01
CA PHE A 28 8.58 -7.45 -11.98
C PHE A 28 8.01 -7.17 -13.37
N LYS A 29 8.75 -6.45 -14.21
CA LYS A 29 8.32 -6.12 -15.59
C LYS A 29 8.20 -7.36 -16.48
N GLU A 30 9.22 -8.22 -16.49
CA GLU A 30 9.26 -9.42 -17.34
C GLU A 30 8.19 -10.43 -16.94
N PHE A 31 8.03 -10.69 -15.64
CA PHE A 31 7.01 -11.59 -15.12
C PHE A 31 5.63 -10.94 -14.99
N GLY A 32 5.49 -9.64 -15.33
CA GLY A 32 4.23 -8.92 -15.19
C GLY A 32 3.63 -9.04 -13.80
N ILE A 33 4.47 -8.87 -12.77
CA ILE A 33 4.09 -8.85 -11.36
C ILE A 33 3.59 -7.44 -11.04
N LYS A 34 2.35 -7.34 -10.56
CA LYS A 34 1.72 -6.07 -10.19
C LYS A 34 1.85 -5.90 -8.68
N PHE A 35 3.03 -5.49 -8.24
CA PHE A 35 3.30 -5.27 -6.83
C PHE A 35 2.57 -4.01 -6.33
N ALA A 36 1.95 -4.10 -5.16
CA ALA A 36 1.21 -3.01 -4.54
C ALA A 36 1.46 -3.01 -3.02
N ALA A 37 1.28 -1.86 -2.38
CA ALA A 37 1.39 -1.70 -0.94
C ALA A 37 0.12 -1.13 -0.34
N GLY A 38 -0.33 -1.68 0.78
CA GLY A 38 -1.33 -1.01 1.62
C GLY A 38 -0.74 0.26 2.23
N HIS A 39 -1.45 1.38 2.14
CA HIS A 39 -0.96 2.66 2.69
C HIS A 39 -0.58 2.55 4.18
N TRP A 40 -1.28 1.70 4.93
CA TRP A 40 -1.08 1.46 6.36
C TRP A 40 0.29 0.85 6.69
N ALA A 41 0.96 0.21 5.73
CA ALA A 41 2.31 -0.31 5.90
C ALA A 41 3.41 0.77 5.77
N ALA A 42 3.06 1.96 5.29
CA ALA A 42 3.99 3.07 5.03
C ALA A 42 3.93 4.17 6.11
N GLY A 43 3.29 3.89 7.25
CA GLY A 43 3.22 4.76 8.43
C GLY A 43 4.09 4.25 9.58
N ASP A 44 3.99 4.93 10.73
CA ASP A 44 4.49 4.39 11.99
C ASP A 44 3.65 3.16 12.40
N PHE A 45 4.22 2.29 13.23
CA PHE A 45 3.52 1.13 13.74
C PHE A 45 3.52 1.12 15.27
N LEU A 46 2.42 0.61 15.80
CA LEU A 46 2.16 0.48 17.23
C LEU A 46 2.09 -1.00 17.57
N ASP A 47 2.44 -1.34 18.81
CA ASP A 47 2.07 -2.62 19.38
C ASP A 47 1.52 -2.47 20.80
N ARG A 48 1.16 -3.61 21.42
CA ARG A 48 0.55 -3.65 22.75
C ARG A 48 1.43 -3.12 23.88
N PHE A 49 2.74 -2.97 23.65
CA PHE A 49 3.73 -2.49 24.62
C PHE A 49 4.36 -1.15 24.20
N ALA A 50 4.38 -0.83 22.90
CA ALA A 50 4.82 0.44 22.33
C ALA A 50 3.62 1.23 21.78
N THR A 51 2.75 1.67 22.68
CA THR A 51 1.45 2.29 22.35
C THR A 51 1.53 3.71 21.79
N LYS A 52 2.73 4.29 21.72
CA LYS A 52 2.99 5.61 21.14
C LYS A 52 3.74 5.56 19.81
N GLY A 53 4.18 4.38 19.40
CA GLY A 53 4.88 4.17 18.15
C GLY A 53 6.34 3.86 18.36
N TYR A 54 6.92 3.17 17.38
CA TYR A 54 8.36 2.96 17.34
C TYR A 54 9.09 4.17 16.75
N TRP A 55 8.39 5.00 15.98
CA TRP A 55 8.88 6.27 15.48
C TRP A 55 7.80 7.36 15.57
N PRO A 56 7.51 7.89 16.76
CA PRO A 56 6.38 8.81 17.00
C PRO A 56 6.42 10.10 16.16
N GLU A 57 7.63 10.53 15.78
CA GLU A 57 7.85 11.72 14.95
C GLU A 57 7.63 11.48 13.44
N LEU A 58 7.37 10.22 13.04
CA LEU A 58 7.11 9.87 11.65
C LEU A 58 5.69 10.32 11.27
N ASP A 59 5.59 11.30 10.37
CA ASP A 59 4.32 11.75 9.83
C ASP A 59 3.56 10.59 9.18
N SER A 60 2.48 10.15 9.83
CA SER A 60 1.63 9.05 9.37
C SER A 60 0.37 9.55 8.65
N SER A 61 0.35 10.81 8.20
CA SER A 61 -0.69 11.31 7.31
C SER A 61 -0.75 10.49 6.02
N ILE A 62 -1.94 10.44 5.41
CA ILE A 62 -2.15 9.71 4.16
C ILE A 62 -1.21 10.19 3.06
N LYS A 63 -0.99 11.50 2.95
CA LYS A 63 -0.06 12.10 2.01
C LYS A 63 1.36 11.59 2.22
N ALA A 64 1.88 11.63 3.45
CA ALA A 64 3.23 11.17 3.74
C ALA A 64 3.40 9.66 3.48
N GLN A 65 2.38 8.86 3.79
CA GLN A 65 2.36 7.43 3.46
C GLN A 65 2.41 7.19 1.95
N MET A 66 1.58 7.88 1.17
CA MET A 66 1.58 7.80 -0.30
C MET A 66 2.93 8.24 -0.90
N GLU A 67 3.52 9.33 -0.41
CA GLU A 67 4.83 9.80 -0.84
C GLU A 67 5.93 8.75 -0.57
N ARG A 68 5.87 8.03 0.56
CA ARG A 68 6.80 6.94 0.85
C ARG A 68 6.61 5.73 -0.08
N VAL A 69 5.37 5.34 -0.38
CA VAL A 69 5.07 4.25 -1.33
C VAL A 69 5.63 4.61 -2.72
N ALA A 70 5.36 5.82 -3.20
CA ALA A 70 5.89 6.30 -4.47
C ALA A 70 7.43 6.35 -4.48
N LYS A 71 8.05 6.84 -3.39
CA LYS A 71 9.52 6.88 -3.24
C LYS A 71 10.15 5.48 -3.24
N ALA A 72 9.42 4.46 -2.80
CA ALA A 72 9.86 3.08 -2.85
C ALA A 72 9.75 2.44 -4.26
N GLY A 73 9.28 3.19 -5.27
CA GLY A 73 9.12 2.70 -6.65
C GLY A 73 7.91 1.80 -6.86
N ILE A 74 6.98 1.76 -5.90
CA ILE A 74 5.78 0.92 -5.98
C ILE A 74 4.69 1.68 -6.73
N GLU A 75 4.14 1.09 -7.79
CA GLU A 75 3.09 1.73 -8.60
C GLU A 75 1.67 1.53 -8.05
N GLY A 76 1.43 0.43 -7.33
CA GLY A 76 0.12 0.08 -6.77
C GLY A 76 -0.01 0.46 -5.30
N ILE A 77 -1.13 1.06 -4.93
CA ILE A 77 -1.44 1.39 -3.54
C ILE A 77 -2.86 0.95 -3.16
N GLU A 78 -3.03 0.48 -1.93
CA GLU A 78 -4.33 0.06 -1.39
C GLU A 78 -4.74 0.91 -0.20
N PHE A 79 -6.05 1.08 -0.04
CA PHE A 79 -6.65 1.94 0.98
C PHE A 79 -7.64 1.19 1.86
N HIS A 80 -7.88 1.72 3.07
CA HIS A 80 -9.10 1.43 3.82
C HIS A 80 -10.11 2.56 3.62
N ASP A 81 -11.39 2.20 3.58
CA ASP A 81 -12.52 3.13 3.45
C ASP A 81 -12.56 4.18 4.56
N VAL A 82 -12.15 3.84 5.79
CA VAL A 82 -12.15 4.76 6.95
C VAL A 82 -11.38 6.06 6.73
N LEU A 83 -10.43 6.10 5.79
CA LEU A 83 -9.76 7.35 5.41
C LEU A 83 -10.74 8.39 4.85
N PHE A 84 -11.79 7.91 4.18
CA PHE A 84 -12.76 8.71 3.44
C PHE A 84 -14.07 8.88 4.20
N LEU A 85 -14.20 8.34 5.41
CA LEU A 85 -15.43 8.42 6.19
C LEU A 85 -15.34 9.44 7.33
N ASP A 86 -16.45 10.09 7.63
CA ASP A 86 -16.67 10.84 8.86
C ASP A 86 -17.05 9.90 10.03
N GLU A 87 -17.24 10.46 11.22
CA GLU A 87 -17.64 9.72 12.42
C GLU A 87 -19.01 9.02 12.31
N ASN A 88 -19.84 9.44 11.37
CA ASN A 88 -21.16 8.88 11.06
C ASN A 88 -21.12 7.88 9.89
N LEU A 89 -19.92 7.48 9.44
CA LEU A 89 -19.67 6.60 8.30
C LEU A 89 -20.17 7.16 6.96
N ARG A 90 -20.21 8.49 6.82
CA ARG A 90 -20.52 9.14 5.54
C ARG A 90 -19.24 9.53 4.82
N VAL A 91 -19.28 9.45 3.49
CA VAL A 91 -18.15 9.81 2.65
C VAL A 91 -17.87 11.31 2.74
N VAL A 92 -16.60 11.66 2.96
CA VAL A 92 -16.08 13.02 2.94
C VAL A 92 -15.42 13.27 1.58
N GLU A 93 -16.17 13.86 0.65
CA GLU A 93 -15.76 14.06 -0.76
C GLU A 93 -14.44 14.84 -0.91
N ASP A 94 -14.17 15.79 0.00
CA ASP A 94 -12.92 16.55 -0.02
C ASP A 94 -11.69 15.64 0.16
N ARG A 95 -11.78 14.64 1.05
CA ARG A 95 -10.70 13.67 1.27
C ARG A 95 -10.51 12.75 0.06
N VAL A 96 -11.61 12.37 -0.60
CA VAL A 96 -11.58 11.58 -1.82
C VAL A 96 -10.88 12.38 -2.93
N THR A 97 -11.21 13.66 -3.06
CA THR A 97 -10.63 14.56 -4.06
C THR A 97 -9.14 14.74 -3.81
N GLU A 98 -8.73 15.03 -2.57
CA GLU A 98 -7.32 15.18 -2.20
C GLU A 98 -6.50 13.93 -2.53
N VAL A 99 -6.98 12.74 -2.16
CA VAL A 99 -6.27 11.49 -2.44
C VAL A 99 -6.20 11.21 -3.94
N ARG A 100 -7.25 11.53 -4.72
CA ARG A 100 -7.21 11.41 -6.19
C ARG A 100 -6.15 12.31 -6.81
N GLU A 101 -6.07 13.57 -6.40
CA GLU A 101 -5.03 14.49 -6.87
C GLU A 101 -3.62 14.00 -6.48
N LEU A 102 -3.46 13.43 -5.29
CA LEU A 102 -2.20 12.83 -4.85
C LEU A 102 -1.82 11.59 -5.66
N LEU A 103 -2.77 10.72 -6.01
CA LEU A 103 -2.54 9.56 -6.87
C LEU A 103 -1.99 10.01 -8.22
N ASP A 104 -2.63 10.99 -8.85
CA ASP A 104 -2.21 11.54 -10.14
C ASP A 104 -0.82 12.18 -10.05
N LYS A 105 -0.59 13.00 -9.01
CA LYS A 105 0.69 13.68 -8.80
C LYS A 105 1.86 12.71 -8.56
N LEU A 106 1.60 11.60 -7.86
CA LEU A 106 2.64 10.62 -7.49
C LEU A 106 2.76 9.48 -8.51
N GLY A 107 1.90 9.43 -9.54
CA GLY A 107 1.88 8.34 -10.51
C GLY A 107 1.45 6.99 -9.90
N LEU A 108 0.70 7.02 -8.80
CA LEU A 108 0.22 5.84 -8.10
C LEU A 108 -1.14 5.40 -8.64
N LYS A 109 -1.43 4.09 -8.55
CA LYS A 109 -2.73 3.51 -8.91
C LYS A 109 -3.37 2.89 -7.68
N ALA A 110 -4.56 3.36 -7.32
CA ALA A 110 -5.40 2.68 -6.36
C ALA A 110 -5.80 1.30 -6.91
N THR A 111 -5.27 0.22 -6.35
CA THR A 111 -5.53 -1.14 -6.86
C THR A 111 -6.70 -1.81 -6.15
N THR A 112 -6.91 -1.48 -4.87
CA THR A 112 -7.93 -2.08 -4.01
C THR A 112 -8.39 -1.08 -2.96
N MET A 113 -9.66 -1.19 -2.55
CA MET A 113 -10.23 -0.51 -1.38
C MET A 113 -10.76 -1.58 -0.42
N ASN A 114 -10.30 -1.56 0.82
CA ASN A 114 -10.71 -2.49 1.87
C ASN A 114 -11.72 -1.79 2.81
N VAL A 115 -12.76 -2.50 3.22
CA VAL A 115 -13.72 -2.01 4.23
C VAL A 115 -13.22 -2.40 5.61
N ASN A 116 -12.92 -1.42 6.47
CA ASN A 116 -12.44 -1.70 7.83
C ASN A 116 -13.62 -1.95 8.78
N MET A 117 -13.90 -3.24 8.99
CA MET A 117 -14.94 -3.71 9.90
C MET A 117 -14.36 -4.35 11.17
N PHE A 118 -13.22 -3.87 11.65
CA PHE A 118 -12.52 -4.46 12.81
C PHE A 118 -11.93 -3.45 13.79
N THR A 119 -11.64 -2.22 13.37
CA THR A 119 -11.05 -1.20 14.27
C THR A 119 -12.08 -0.54 15.19
N ASP A 120 -13.26 -0.17 14.67
CA ASP A 120 -14.28 0.50 15.49
C ASP A 120 -14.93 -0.50 16.48
N PRO A 121 -15.07 -0.15 17.78
CA PRO A 121 -15.69 -1.02 18.79
C PRO A 121 -17.11 -1.48 18.46
N ARG A 122 -17.83 -0.82 17.55
CA ARG A 122 -19.14 -1.28 17.07
C ARG A 122 -19.07 -2.68 16.44
N TRP A 123 -17.92 -3.05 15.88
CA TRP A 123 -17.68 -4.34 15.25
C TRP A 123 -17.13 -5.42 16.20
N LYS A 124 -17.11 -5.17 17.52
CA LYS A 124 -16.53 -6.10 18.51
C LYS A 124 -17.18 -7.50 18.53
N LEU A 125 -18.39 -7.64 18.00
CA LEU A 125 -19.12 -8.91 17.89
C LEU A 125 -19.09 -9.50 16.46
N GLY A 126 -18.22 -8.97 15.60
CA GLY A 126 -18.15 -9.30 14.18
C GLY A 126 -18.85 -8.29 13.28
N SER A 127 -18.54 -8.36 12.00
CA SER A 127 -19.33 -7.78 10.90
C SER A 127 -20.33 -8.81 10.37
N VAL A 128 -21.36 -8.34 9.67
CA VAL A 128 -22.45 -9.17 9.10
C VAL A 128 -21.92 -10.08 8.00
#